data_AF-A0AAE3KMJ6-F1
#
_entry.id   AF-A0AAE3KMJ6-F1
#
_cell.length_a   1.000
_cell.length_b   1.000
_cell.length_c   1.000
_cell.angle_alpha   90.00
_cell.angle_beta   90.00
_cell.angle_gamma   90.00
#
_symmetry.space_group_name_H-M   'P 1'
#
loop_
_entity.id
_entity.type
_entity.pdbx_description
1 polymer ?
#
loop_
_entity_poly.entity_id
_entity_poly.type
_entity_poly.pdbx_seq_one_letter_code
_entity_poly.pdbx_strand_id
1 'polypeptide(L)'
;MVASWETSLPPSLQNPDDLAKVRKAVTQWSRIVAWSWTPLLAFNKDQNKGAQERTLKSYLIETVKNQGQSAFAYESYGDLESKAQAETLSAYLKSMLLGKNSEVPYLKQQEVTLTLDAVLYELSGDHYIFTEDPDFTQMFTFRYITEYTGQIIPAVDDRGQPIPNQYISLMAYPPRPTLSEVTVTEQQLYDWAKNINTGGNYLPPSIYIPIAGS
;
A
#
# COMPACT_ATOMS: atom_id res chain seq x y z
N MET A 1 -0.78 4.27 -32.74
CA MET A 1 -1.18 4.96 -31.49
C MET A 1 -0.18 4.54 -30.44
N VAL A 2 0.58 5.50 -29.89
CA VAL A 2 1.53 5.23 -28.81
C VAL A 2 0.67 5.06 -27.55
N ALA A 3 0.58 3.85 -27.02
CA ALA A 3 -0.01 3.63 -25.70
C ALA A 3 0.88 4.35 -24.69
N SER A 4 0.41 5.45 -24.10
CA SER A 4 1.08 6.05 -22.96
C SER A 4 0.81 5.14 -21.77
N TRP A 5 1.84 4.45 -21.30
CA TRP A 5 1.83 3.68 -20.05
C TRP A 5 1.82 4.58 -18.81
N GLU A 6 1.58 5.89 -18.98
CA GLU A 6 1.45 6.85 -17.91
C GLU A 6 0.07 6.69 -17.24
N THR A 7 0.10 6.52 -15.93
CA THR A 7 -1.08 6.47 -15.07
C THR A 7 -1.93 7.72 -15.27
N SER A 8 -3.15 7.55 -15.76
CA SER A 8 -4.10 8.66 -15.88
C SER A 8 -4.66 9.01 -14.51
N LEU A 9 -4.15 10.06 -13.89
CA LEU A 9 -4.78 10.66 -12.70
C LEU A 9 -6.11 11.31 -13.09
N PRO A 10 -7.16 11.20 -12.26
CA PRO A 10 -8.41 11.92 -12.47
C PRO A 10 -8.16 13.42 -12.62
N PRO A 11 -8.88 14.14 -13.51
CA PRO A 11 -8.65 15.57 -13.75
C PRO A 11 -8.65 16.44 -12.49
N SER A 12 -9.47 16.07 -11.49
CA SER A 12 -9.54 16.74 -10.20
C SER A 12 -8.23 16.70 -9.41
N LEU A 13 -7.40 15.66 -9.60
CA LEU A 13 -6.12 15.44 -8.92
C LEU A 13 -4.91 15.86 -9.76
N GLN A 14 -5.12 16.49 -10.93
CA GLN A 14 -4.04 16.96 -11.81
C GLN A 14 -3.52 18.36 -11.45
N ASN A 15 -4.07 19.00 -10.42
CA ASN A 15 -3.52 20.28 -9.95
C ASN A 15 -2.16 20.06 -9.24
N PRO A 16 -1.28 21.08 -9.21
CA PRO A 16 0.08 20.92 -8.68
C PRO A 16 0.17 20.44 -7.23
N ASP A 17 -0.75 20.89 -6.37
CA ASP A 17 -0.73 20.57 -4.94
C ASP A 17 -1.13 19.11 -4.72
N ASP A 18 -2.20 18.64 -5.35
CA ASP A 18 -2.63 17.24 -5.26
C ASP A 18 -1.65 16.30 -5.94
N LEU A 19 -1.02 16.70 -7.04
CA LEU A 19 0.05 15.93 -7.68
C LEU A 19 1.24 15.71 -6.74
N ALA A 20 1.63 16.73 -5.97
CA ALA A 20 2.71 16.61 -5.00
C ALA A 20 2.33 15.63 -3.87
N LYS A 21 1.09 15.70 -3.37
CA LYS A 21 0.57 14.77 -2.34
C LYS A 21 0.50 13.34 -2.85
N VAL A 22 -0.01 13.12 -4.07
CA VAL A 22 -0.06 11.80 -4.71
C VAL A 22 1.35 11.22 -4.90
N ARG A 23 2.30 12.02 -5.40
CA ARG A 23 3.70 11.57 -5.56
C ARG A 23 4.32 11.19 -4.22
N LYS A 24 4.09 11.99 -3.18
CA LYS A 24 4.55 11.70 -1.81
C LYS A 24 3.93 10.41 -1.29
N ALA A 25 2.61 10.23 -1.43
CA ALA A 25 1.89 9.02 -1.03
C ALA A 25 2.42 7.75 -1.71
N VAL A 26 2.58 7.78 -3.04
CA VAL A 26 3.11 6.66 -3.82
C VAL A 26 4.54 6.33 -3.40
N THR A 27 5.38 7.34 -3.21
CA THR A 27 6.77 7.17 -2.75
C THR A 27 6.81 6.51 -1.37
N GLN A 28 6.04 7.02 -0.42
CA GLN A 28 6.05 6.52 0.95
C GLN A 28 5.46 5.10 1.04
N TRP A 29 4.37 4.82 0.31
CA TRP A 29 3.85 3.46 0.20
C TRP A 29 4.90 2.49 -0.36
N SER A 30 5.63 2.92 -1.38
CA SER A 30 6.71 2.14 -1.98
C SER A 30 7.81 1.79 -0.97
N ARG A 31 8.15 2.72 -0.06
CA ARG A 31 9.11 2.47 1.03
C ARG A 31 8.57 1.47 2.05
N ILE A 32 7.29 1.60 2.44
CA ILE A 32 6.63 0.65 3.36
C ILE A 32 6.59 -0.75 2.74
N VAL A 33 6.26 -0.84 1.44
CA VAL A 33 6.32 -2.11 0.71
C VAL A 33 7.75 -2.67 0.74
N ALA A 34 8.77 -1.90 0.36
CA ALA A 34 10.15 -2.36 0.41
C ALA A 34 10.58 -2.83 1.81
N TRP A 35 10.22 -2.08 2.86
CA TRP A 35 10.44 -2.45 4.25
C TRP A 35 9.76 -3.77 4.60
N SER A 36 8.51 -3.99 4.23
CA SER A 36 7.75 -5.20 4.59
C SER A 36 8.36 -6.49 4.01
N TRP A 37 9.14 -6.40 2.93
CA TRP A 37 9.79 -7.54 2.26
C TRP A 37 11.22 -7.80 2.71
N THR A 38 11.76 -6.99 3.62
CA THR A 38 13.13 -7.14 4.13
C THR A 38 13.13 -7.51 5.61
N PRO A 39 14.20 -8.15 6.12
CA PRO A 39 14.40 -8.37 7.55
C PRO A 39 14.75 -7.07 8.31
N LEU A 40 14.88 -5.94 7.61
CA LEU A 40 15.14 -4.63 8.21
C LEU A 40 14.09 -4.29 9.26
N LEU A 41 14.55 -3.95 10.46
CA LEU A 41 13.73 -3.35 11.51
C LEU A 41 14.26 -1.94 11.79
N ALA A 42 13.38 -0.96 11.71
CA ALA A 42 13.66 0.42 12.06
C ALA A 42 14.10 0.54 13.53
N PHE A 43 13.43 -0.22 14.41
CA PHE A 43 13.69 -0.22 15.84
C PHE A 43 14.50 -1.45 16.30
N ASN A 44 15.47 -1.92 15.52
CA ASN A 44 16.24 -3.13 15.84
C ASN A 44 17.02 -3.08 17.17
N LYS A 45 17.31 -1.88 17.69
CA LYS A 45 18.00 -1.66 18.97
C LYS A 45 17.06 -1.60 20.18
N ASP A 46 15.76 -1.44 19.96
CA ASP A 46 14.74 -1.39 21.02
C ASP A 46 13.97 -2.71 21.01
N GLN A 47 14.15 -3.53 22.04
CA GLN A 47 13.55 -4.86 22.09
C GLN A 47 12.02 -4.82 22.07
N ASN A 48 11.40 -3.83 22.72
CA ASN A 48 9.95 -3.70 22.78
C ASN A 48 9.41 -3.21 21.43
N LYS A 49 9.93 -2.08 20.92
CA LYS A 49 9.49 -1.55 19.63
C LYS A 49 9.82 -2.50 18.48
N GLY A 50 10.95 -3.19 18.53
CA GLY A 50 11.32 -4.20 17.53
C GLY A 50 10.39 -5.42 17.52
N ALA A 51 9.85 -5.83 18.67
CA ALA A 51 8.82 -6.87 18.74
C ALA A 51 7.50 -6.38 18.14
N GLN A 52 7.05 -5.18 18.52
CA GLN A 52 5.85 -4.55 17.95
C GLN A 52 5.97 -4.35 16.44
N GLU A 53 7.15 -3.94 15.96
CA GLU A 53 7.45 -3.74 14.54
C GLU A 53 7.32 -5.03 13.74
N ARG A 54 7.80 -6.17 14.27
CA ARG A 54 7.64 -7.47 13.63
C ARG A 54 6.17 -7.86 13.52
N THR A 55 5.39 -7.67 14.59
CA THR A 55 3.96 -7.96 14.58
C THR A 55 3.22 -7.08 13.57
N LEU A 56 3.52 -5.78 13.55
CA LEU A 56 2.96 -4.84 12.59
C LEU A 56 3.31 -5.23 11.15
N LYS A 57 4.58 -5.56 10.89
CA LYS A 57 5.06 -5.99 9.59
C LYS A 57 4.33 -7.24 9.11
N SER A 58 4.31 -8.30 9.93
CA SER A 58 3.64 -9.55 9.58
C SER A 58 2.15 -9.34 9.28
N TYR A 59 1.46 -8.56 10.12
CA TYR A 59 0.04 -8.31 9.94
C TYR A 59 -0.27 -7.46 8.71
N LEU A 60 0.58 -6.48 8.37
CA LEU A 60 0.46 -5.73 7.13
C LEU A 60 0.55 -6.66 5.92
N ILE A 61 1.56 -7.53 5.88
CA ILE A 61 1.77 -8.50 4.79
C ILE A 61 0.54 -9.39 4.61
N GLU A 62 0.03 -9.96 5.72
CA GLU A 62 -1.13 -10.84 5.72
C GLU A 62 -2.41 -10.11 5.29
N THR A 63 -2.65 -8.90 5.81
CA THR A 63 -3.83 -8.11 5.48
C THR A 63 -3.88 -7.81 3.99
N VAL A 64 -2.77 -7.38 3.40
CA VAL A 64 -2.72 -7.06 1.98
C VAL A 64 -2.89 -8.31 1.12
N LYS A 65 -2.24 -9.42 1.49
CA LYS A 65 -2.39 -10.71 0.78
C LYS A 65 -3.83 -11.22 0.81
N ASN A 66 -4.44 -11.25 1.99
CA ASN A 66 -5.80 -11.77 2.16
C ASN A 66 -6.83 -10.87 1.46
N GLN A 67 -6.64 -9.55 1.53
CA GLN A 67 -7.52 -8.62 0.81
C GLN A 67 -7.49 -8.92 -0.69
N GLY A 68 -6.30 -9.14 -1.24
CA GLY A 68 -6.15 -9.46 -2.66
C GLY A 68 -6.80 -10.77 -3.08
N GLN A 69 -6.66 -11.81 -2.26
CA GLN A 69 -7.31 -13.09 -2.50
C GLN A 69 -8.83 -12.98 -2.47
N SER A 70 -9.39 -12.29 -1.47
CA SER A 70 -10.83 -12.08 -1.35
C SER A 70 -11.38 -11.18 -2.47
N ALA A 71 -10.65 -10.12 -2.85
CA ALA A 71 -11.03 -9.27 -3.97
C ALA A 71 -11.08 -10.07 -5.29
N PHE A 72 -10.06 -10.88 -5.57
CA PHE A 72 -10.01 -11.72 -6.75
C PHE A 72 -11.14 -12.74 -6.79
N ALA A 73 -11.46 -13.38 -5.66
CA ALA A 73 -12.56 -14.35 -5.57
C ALA A 73 -13.92 -13.71 -5.87
N TYR A 74 -14.16 -12.51 -5.34
CA TYR A 74 -15.37 -11.75 -5.65
C TYR A 74 -15.43 -11.34 -7.13
N GLU A 75 -14.36 -10.75 -7.66
CA GLU A 75 -14.35 -10.24 -9.05
C GLU A 75 -14.43 -11.35 -10.09
N SER A 76 -13.82 -12.51 -9.81
CA SER A 76 -13.76 -13.63 -10.76
C SER A 76 -14.99 -14.54 -10.68
N TYR A 77 -15.55 -14.73 -9.49
CA TYR A 77 -16.57 -15.75 -9.23
C TYR A 77 -17.85 -15.21 -8.59
N GLY A 78 -17.93 -13.91 -8.30
CA GLY A 78 -19.10 -13.29 -7.68
C GLY A 78 -19.31 -13.66 -6.20
N ASP A 79 -18.28 -14.12 -5.49
CA ASP A 79 -18.36 -14.54 -4.10
C ASP A 79 -18.60 -13.35 -3.15
N LEU A 80 -19.79 -13.29 -2.56
CA LEU A 80 -20.23 -12.21 -1.67
C LEU A 80 -19.58 -12.26 -0.28
N GLU A 81 -19.18 -13.44 0.20
CA GLU A 81 -18.46 -13.55 1.47
C GLU A 81 -17.05 -12.94 1.31
N SER A 82 -16.39 -13.31 0.22
CA SER A 82 -15.12 -12.71 -0.17
C SER A 82 -15.22 -11.19 -0.39
N LYS A 83 -16.33 -10.67 -0.92
CA LYS A 83 -16.56 -9.22 -1.02
C LYS A 83 -16.50 -8.54 0.36
N ALA A 84 -17.28 -9.03 1.32
CA ALA A 84 -17.35 -8.47 2.67
C ALA A 84 -16.00 -8.55 3.39
N GLN A 85 -15.27 -9.65 3.17
CA GLN A 85 -13.91 -9.82 3.70
C GLN A 85 -12.93 -8.82 3.08
N ALA A 86 -12.96 -8.61 1.77
CA ALA A 86 -12.10 -7.65 1.08
C ALA A 86 -12.36 -6.20 1.55
N GLU A 87 -13.63 -5.83 1.77
CA GLU A 87 -14.02 -4.53 2.30
C GLU A 87 -13.52 -4.34 3.75
N THR A 88 -13.66 -5.36 4.59
CA THR A 88 -13.16 -5.34 5.97
C THR A 88 -11.65 -5.17 6.02
N LEU A 89 -10.91 -5.93 5.21
CA LEU A 89 -9.44 -5.85 5.15
C LEU A 89 -8.96 -4.52 4.56
N SER A 90 -9.69 -3.93 3.60
CA SER A 90 -9.46 -2.57 3.12
C SER A 90 -9.60 -1.54 4.25
N ALA A 91 -10.60 -1.68 5.11
CA ALA A 91 -10.78 -0.80 6.25
C ALA A 91 -9.62 -0.92 7.25
N TYR A 92 -9.17 -2.15 7.55
CA TYR A 92 -8.00 -2.35 8.43
C TYR A 92 -6.73 -1.76 7.85
N LEU A 93 -6.50 -1.93 6.55
CA LEU A 93 -5.36 -1.32 5.86
C LEU A 93 -5.41 0.20 5.98
N LYS A 94 -6.57 0.82 5.73
CA LYS A 94 -6.77 2.27 5.93
C LYS A 94 -6.46 2.70 7.36
N SER A 95 -6.94 1.99 8.37
CA SER A 95 -6.65 2.31 9.78
C SER A 95 -5.14 2.19 10.09
N MET A 96 -4.44 1.18 9.57
CA MET A 96 -2.97 1.08 9.72
C MET A 96 -2.25 2.27 9.07
N LEU A 97 -2.65 2.67 7.86
CA LEU A 97 -2.08 3.80 7.14
C LEU A 97 -2.31 5.13 7.88
N LEU A 98 -3.44 5.27 8.56
CA LEU A 98 -3.77 6.42 9.40
C LEU A 98 -3.11 6.39 10.79
N GLY A 99 -2.30 5.37 11.10
CA GLY A 99 -1.69 5.18 12.42
C GLY A 99 -2.70 4.80 13.51
N LYS A 100 -3.90 4.35 13.14
CA LYS A 100 -5.00 3.99 14.03
C LYS A 100 -5.02 2.49 14.32
N ASN A 101 -3.90 1.93 14.79
CA ASN A 101 -3.80 0.50 15.09
C ASN A 101 -4.82 0.01 16.13
N SER A 102 -5.32 0.92 16.99
CA SER A 102 -6.38 0.63 17.96
C SER A 102 -7.74 0.31 17.32
N GLU A 103 -7.96 0.66 16.06
CA GLU A 103 -9.16 0.31 15.28
C GLU A 103 -9.03 -1.05 14.59
N VAL A 104 -7.84 -1.65 14.57
CA VAL A 104 -7.55 -2.95 13.96
C VAL A 104 -7.60 -4.03 15.04
N PRO A 105 -8.59 -4.96 15.02
CA PRO A 105 -8.82 -5.88 16.14
C PRO A 105 -7.59 -6.70 16.55
N TYR A 106 -6.86 -7.24 15.57
CA TYR A 106 -5.66 -8.04 15.81
C TYR A 106 -4.55 -7.21 16.47
N LEU A 107 -4.22 -6.04 15.91
CA LEU A 107 -3.17 -5.18 16.45
C LEU A 107 -3.50 -4.65 17.84
N LYS A 108 -4.78 -4.32 18.08
CA LYS A 108 -5.28 -3.95 19.41
C LYS A 108 -5.11 -5.08 20.42
N GLN A 109 -5.46 -6.31 20.05
CA GLN A 109 -5.32 -7.48 20.91
C GLN A 109 -3.84 -7.78 21.24
N GLN A 110 -2.94 -7.54 20.29
CA GLN A 110 -1.49 -7.69 20.48
C GLN A 110 -0.83 -6.46 21.14
N GLU A 111 -1.62 -5.47 21.58
CA GLU A 111 -1.14 -4.23 22.21
C GLU A 111 -0.10 -3.47 21.36
N VAL A 112 -0.20 -3.55 20.03
CA VAL A 112 0.73 -2.90 19.10
C VAL A 112 0.40 -1.42 19.00
N THR A 113 1.20 -0.61 19.69
CA THR A 113 1.11 0.87 19.69
C THR A 113 2.00 1.53 18.62
N LEU A 114 3.03 0.82 18.15
CA LEU A 114 3.91 1.31 17.09
C LEU A 114 3.16 1.43 15.76
N THR A 115 3.21 2.60 15.11
CA THR A 115 2.50 2.89 13.86
C THR A 115 3.40 2.78 12.62
N LEU A 116 2.81 2.65 11.42
CA LEU A 116 3.55 2.69 10.16
C LEU A 116 4.24 4.05 9.94
N ASP A 117 3.63 5.14 10.42
CA ASP A 117 4.24 6.48 10.41
C ASP A 117 5.54 6.53 11.22
N ALA A 118 5.52 5.99 12.45
CA ALA A 118 6.70 5.95 13.31
C ALA A 118 7.83 5.11 12.68
N VAL A 119 7.48 3.99 12.03
CA VAL A 119 8.43 3.16 11.28
C VAL A 119 9.02 3.94 10.10
N LEU A 120 8.19 4.60 9.28
CA LEU A 120 8.66 5.36 8.13
C LEU A 120 9.57 6.52 8.53
N TYR A 121 9.22 7.22 9.60
CA TYR A 121 10.00 8.32 10.14
C TYR A 121 11.37 7.84 10.62
N GLU A 122 11.43 6.73 11.37
CA GLU A 122 12.69 6.14 11.81
C GLU A 122 13.56 5.65 10.63
N LEU A 123 12.95 5.19 9.54
CA LEU A 123 13.67 4.72 8.36
C LEU A 123 14.19 5.85 7.47
N SER A 124 13.40 6.90 7.26
CA SER A 124 13.61 7.87 6.17
C SER A 124 13.63 9.34 6.60
N GLY A 125 13.26 9.64 7.85
CA GLY A 125 13.11 11.00 8.38
C GLY A 125 11.83 11.72 7.95
N ASP A 126 10.97 11.06 7.16
CA ASP A 126 9.72 11.63 6.65
C ASP A 126 8.50 11.09 7.41
N HIS A 127 7.58 11.98 7.79
CA HIS A 127 6.25 11.58 8.24
C HIS A 127 5.35 11.17 7.08
N TYR A 128 4.44 10.26 7.35
CA TYR A 128 3.51 9.72 6.37
C TYR A 128 2.49 10.77 5.95
N ILE A 129 2.31 10.99 4.65
CA ILE A 129 1.36 11.99 4.15
C ILE A 129 -0.07 11.69 4.60
N PHE A 130 -0.36 10.41 4.87
CA PHE A 130 -1.68 10.00 5.30
C PHE A 130 -1.98 10.35 6.76
N THR A 131 -0.96 10.60 7.58
CA THR A 131 -1.10 11.13 8.95
C THR A 131 -1.00 12.66 8.97
N GLU A 132 -0.21 13.26 8.09
CA GLU A 132 -0.08 14.72 7.93
C GLU A 132 -1.33 15.37 7.30
N ASP A 133 -1.99 14.69 6.35
CA ASP A 133 -3.20 15.15 5.67
C ASP A 133 -4.30 14.06 5.72
N PRO A 134 -5.03 13.97 6.86
CA PRO A 134 -6.10 13.00 7.02
C PRO A 134 -7.28 13.23 6.05
N ASP A 135 -7.53 14.47 5.64
CA ASP A 135 -8.63 14.81 4.72
C ASP A 135 -8.35 14.27 3.32
N PHE A 136 -7.13 14.44 2.82
CA PHE A 136 -6.68 13.79 1.59
C PHE A 136 -6.83 12.27 1.67
N THR A 137 -6.46 11.68 2.80
CA THR A 137 -6.54 10.22 3.01
C THR A 137 -7.98 9.69 3.00
N GLN A 138 -8.93 10.46 3.53
CA GLN A 138 -10.32 10.05 3.59
C GLN A 138 -10.93 9.88 2.19
N MET A 139 -10.41 10.60 1.19
CA MET A 139 -10.83 10.52 -0.20
C MET A 139 -10.51 9.17 -0.86
N PHE A 140 -9.63 8.35 -0.27
CA PHE A 140 -9.21 7.08 -0.86
C PHE A 140 -9.82 5.85 -0.18
N THR A 141 -10.23 4.91 -1.02
CA THR A 141 -10.45 3.50 -0.70
C THR A 141 -9.27 2.70 -1.21
N PHE A 142 -8.70 1.85 -0.37
CA PHE A 142 -7.47 1.12 -0.68
C PHE A 142 -7.81 -0.28 -1.18
N ARG A 143 -7.61 -0.54 -2.48
CA ARG A 143 -7.88 -1.85 -3.07
C ARG A 143 -6.60 -2.50 -3.57
N TYR A 144 -6.39 -3.74 -3.16
CA TYR A 144 -5.48 -4.63 -3.85
C TYR A 144 -6.08 -5.01 -5.19
N ILE A 145 -5.25 -5.03 -6.22
CA ILE A 145 -5.59 -5.69 -7.48
C ILE A 145 -4.42 -6.55 -7.93
N THR A 146 -4.76 -7.73 -8.44
CA THR A 146 -3.84 -8.59 -9.19
C THR A 146 -3.37 -7.91 -10.48
N GLU A 147 -4.08 -6.85 -10.90
CA GLU A 147 -3.84 -6.04 -12.10
C GLU A 147 -3.35 -4.56 -11.87
N TYR A 148 -2.31 -4.29 -11.08
CA TYR A 148 -1.78 -2.92 -10.76
C TYR A 148 -1.34 -1.99 -11.93
N THR A 149 -2.22 -1.21 -12.53
CA THR A 149 -1.81 -0.16 -13.49
C THR A 149 -1.22 1.08 -12.81
N GLY A 150 -1.18 1.15 -11.48
CA GLY A 150 -0.87 2.38 -10.72
C GLY A 150 -1.97 3.44 -10.77
N GLN A 151 -3.14 3.09 -11.32
CA GLN A 151 -4.23 4.04 -11.52
C GLN A 151 -4.93 4.36 -10.22
N ILE A 152 -5.22 5.64 -10.04
CA ILE A 152 -6.25 6.11 -9.13
C ILE A 152 -7.50 6.29 -9.99
N ILE A 153 -8.57 5.57 -9.67
CA ILE A 153 -9.83 5.64 -10.42
C ILE A 153 -10.95 6.21 -9.53
N PRO A 154 -11.98 6.86 -10.09
CA PRO A 154 -13.15 7.25 -9.32
C PRO A 154 -13.78 6.04 -8.63
N ALA A 155 -14.15 6.17 -7.35
CA ALA A 155 -14.99 5.18 -6.70
C ALA A 155 -16.39 5.24 -7.31
N VAL A 156 -17.06 4.09 -7.42
CA VAL A 156 -18.42 3.99 -7.97
C VAL A 156 -19.39 3.41 -6.95
N ASP A 157 -20.65 3.81 -7.03
CA ASP A 157 -21.75 3.23 -6.24
C ASP A 157 -22.20 1.87 -6.79
N ASP A 158 -23.18 1.24 -6.13
CA ASP A 158 -23.75 -0.05 -6.56
C ASP A 158 -24.41 -0.02 -7.96
N ARG A 159 -24.60 1.16 -8.54
CA ARG A 159 -25.16 1.39 -9.87
C ARG A 159 -24.08 1.74 -10.90
N GLY A 160 -22.81 1.69 -10.51
CA GLY A 160 -21.66 2.02 -11.34
C GLY A 160 -21.46 3.52 -11.58
N GLN A 161 -22.10 4.38 -10.80
CA GLN A 161 -21.96 5.84 -10.94
C GLN A 161 -20.82 6.38 -10.06
N PRO A 162 -19.98 7.30 -10.56
CA PRO A 162 -18.91 7.90 -9.78
C PRO A 162 -19.41 8.60 -8.51
N ILE A 163 -18.79 8.29 -7.37
CA ILE A 163 -19.04 8.94 -6.09
C ILE A 163 -18.19 10.22 -6.04
N PRO A 164 -18.79 11.41 -5.83
CA PRO A 164 -18.03 12.66 -5.78
C PRO A 164 -16.93 12.63 -4.72
N ASN A 165 -15.73 13.05 -5.10
CA ASN A 165 -14.54 13.15 -4.22
C ASN A 165 -14.12 11.85 -3.52
N GLN A 166 -14.54 10.69 -4.03
CA GLN A 166 -14.05 9.39 -3.59
C GLN A 166 -13.32 8.68 -4.71
N TYR A 167 -12.18 8.10 -4.37
CA TYR A 167 -11.29 7.46 -5.30
C TYR A 167 -10.90 6.08 -4.78
N ILE A 168 -10.64 5.17 -5.70
CA ILE A 168 -10.00 3.89 -5.42
C ILE A 168 -8.53 4.07 -5.75
N SER A 169 -7.68 3.93 -4.73
CA SER A 169 -6.25 3.78 -4.91
C SER A 169 -5.95 2.30 -5.08
N LEU A 170 -5.55 1.94 -6.29
CA LEU A 170 -5.07 0.60 -6.59
C LEU A 170 -3.63 0.53 -6.12
N MET A 171 -3.30 -0.40 -5.21
CA MET A 171 -1.95 -0.52 -4.65
C MET A 171 -1.28 -1.81 -5.10
N ALA A 172 -0.02 -1.72 -5.52
CA ALA A 172 0.78 -2.88 -5.90
C ALA A 172 1.22 -3.62 -4.65
N TYR A 173 0.94 -4.92 -4.61
CA TYR A 173 1.50 -5.86 -3.66
C TYR A 173 1.35 -7.27 -4.23
N PRO A 174 2.28 -8.22 -4.07
CA PRO A 174 3.68 -7.99 -3.70
C PRO A 174 4.38 -7.11 -4.75
N PRO A 175 5.50 -6.44 -4.44
CA PRO A 175 6.36 -5.89 -5.47
C PRO A 175 6.92 -7.07 -6.27
N ARG A 176 6.38 -7.34 -7.46
CA ARG A 176 6.99 -8.28 -8.40
C ARG A 176 7.82 -7.46 -9.38
N PRO A 177 9.15 -7.38 -9.21
CA PRO A 177 9.94 -6.43 -9.98
C PRO A 177 9.70 -6.66 -11.47
N THR A 178 9.26 -5.64 -12.20
CA THR A 178 9.50 -5.59 -13.63
C THR A 178 10.95 -5.22 -13.80
N LEU A 179 11.64 -6.05 -14.54
CA LEU A 179 13.06 -6.08 -14.55
C LEU A 179 13.56 -5.79 -15.95
N SER A 180 14.52 -4.88 -16.05
CA SER A 180 15.69 -5.19 -16.85
C SER A 180 16.80 -5.68 -15.91
N GLU A 181 17.41 -6.81 -16.26
CA GLU A 181 18.49 -7.55 -15.60
C GLU A 181 18.41 -7.91 -14.08
N VAL A 182 17.18 -7.86 -13.58
CA VAL A 182 16.43 -9.10 -13.26
C VAL A 182 16.23 -9.61 -11.81
N THR A 183 16.52 -8.85 -10.75
CA THR A 183 15.75 -8.84 -9.46
C THR A 183 16.09 -7.56 -8.67
N VAL A 184 15.16 -6.95 -7.91
CA VAL A 184 15.56 -5.93 -6.93
C VAL A 184 16.31 -6.67 -5.82
N THR A 185 17.56 -6.30 -5.56
CA THR A 185 18.34 -6.92 -4.49
C THR A 185 17.79 -6.50 -3.12
N GLU A 186 18.02 -7.33 -2.11
CA GLU A 186 17.66 -6.98 -0.73
C GLU A 186 18.31 -5.65 -0.29
N GLN A 187 19.54 -5.39 -0.73
CA GLN A 187 20.22 -4.12 -0.48
C GLN A 187 19.51 -2.94 -1.16
N GLN A 188 19.04 -3.10 -2.40
CA GLN A 188 18.26 -2.07 -3.07
C GLN A 188 16.94 -1.81 -2.35
N LEU A 189 16.24 -2.84 -1.86
CA LEU A 189 15.02 -2.67 -1.04
C LEU A 189 15.33 -1.97 0.29
N TYR A 190 16.45 -2.32 0.92
CA TYR A 190 16.92 -1.70 2.15
C TYR A 190 17.20 -0.21 1.96
N ASP A 191 17.97 0.12 0.92
CA ASP A 191 18.32 1.50 0.58
C ASP A 191 17.07 2.30 0.24
N TRP A 192 16.12 1.69 -0.48
CA TRP A 192 14.84 2.33 -0.78
C TRP A 192 14.00 2.59 0.47
N ALA A 193 13.86 1.58 1.34
CA ALA A 193 13.15 1.73 2.61
C ALA A 193 13.75 2.86 3.46
N LYS A 194 15.08 3.04 3.41
CA LYS A 194 15.81 4.08 4.15
C LYS A 194 15.97 5.42 3.44
N ASN A 195 15.39 5.59 2.24
CA ASN A 195 15.57 6.80 1.44
C ASN A 195 17.04 7.13 1.13
N ILE A 196 17.88 6.11 0.98
CA ILE A 196 19.28 6.25 0.55
C ILE A 196 19.28 6.29 -0.98
N ASN A 197 19.71 7.42 -1.54
CA ASN A 197 19.62 7.69 -2.98
C ASN A 197 20.53 6.74 -3.79
N THR A 198 19.95 5.76 -4.47
CA THR A 198 20.68 4.70 -5.19
C THR A 198 20.70 4.86 -6.71
N GLY A 199 20.24 5.99 -7.26
CA GLY A 199 20.21 6.17 -8.71
C GLY A 199 19.25 5.16 -9.36
N GLY A 200 17.99 5.18 -8.96
CA GLY A 200 16.94 4.36 -9.54
C GLY A 200 15.57 4.86 -9.13
N ASN A 201 14.70 5.11 -10.10
CA ASN A 201 13.28 5.29 -9.85
C ASN A 201 12.72 3.90 -9.52
N TYR A 202 12.59 3.54 -8.24
CA TYR A 202 11.75 2.41 -7.88
C TYR A 202 10.31 2.85 -8.13
N LEU A 203 9.77 2.35 -9.23
CA LEU A 203 8.34 2.26 -9.41
C LEU A 203 7.94 0.94 -8.76
N PRO A 204 7.05 0.93 -7.75
CA PRO A 204 6.44 -0.32 -7.33
C PRO A 204 5.81 -0.92 -8.59
N PRO A 205 6.20 -2.15 -8.96
CA PRO A 205 6.02 -2.65 -10.31
C PRO A 205 4.54 -2.77 -10.68
N SER A 206 4.23 -2.29 -11.89
CA SER A 206 3.01 -2.60 -12.64
C SER A 206 2.95 -4.09 -12.97
N ILE A 207 2.07 -4.81 -12.25
CA ILE A 207 1.33 -6.03 -12.65
C ILE A 207 2.05 -7.26 -13.26
N TYR A 208 1.86 -8.48 -12.68
CA TYR A 208 1.07 -9.63 -13.23
C TYR A 208 1.36 -11.05 -12.65
N ILE A 209 0.26 -11.84 -12.68
CA ILE A 209 -0.23 -13.19 -12.21
C ILE A 209 0.56 -14.38 -12.85
N PRO A 210 0.72 -15.66 -12.32
CA PRO A 210 -0.28 -16.58 -11.73
C PRO A 210 0.16 -17.50 -10.56
N ILE A 211 -0.79 -18.25 -9.97
CA ILE A 211 -0.49 -19.62 -9.54
C ILE A 211 -1.47 -20.59 -10.20
N ALA A 212 -0.95 -21.35 -11.16
CA ALA A 212 -1.42 -22.66 -11.52
C ALA A 212 -0.36 -23.68 -11.05
N GLY A 213 -0.82 -24.80 -10.47
CA GLY A 213 -0.04 -26.01 -10.16
C GLY A 213 0.73 -25.96 -8.83
N SER A 214 0.64 -26.93 -7.92
CA SER A 214 0.06 -28.29 -7.94
C SER A 214 -0.82 -28.54 -6.72
#